data_AF-A0A1M3MX87-F1
#
_entry.id   AF-A0A1M3MX87-F1
#
_cell.length_a   1.000
_cell.length_b   1.000
_cell.length_c   1.000
_cell.angle_alpha   90.00
_cell.angle_beta   90.00
_cell.angle_gamma   90.00
#
_symmetry.space_group_name_H-M   'P 1'
#
loop_
_entity.id
_entity.type
_entity.pdbx_description
1 polymer ?
#
loop_
_entity_poly.entity_id
_entity_poly.type
_entity_poly.pdbx_seq_one_letter_code
_entity_poly.pdbx_strand_id
1 'polypeptide(L)'
;MVLLLLLLLGSMACATLRGRADDALERGDYRGAVELYTQVLARDPSDARVKGLLTRAERGLLDQMLDRADAARAGGNEAEALGAALEAVRTKDRLHAESIDSSRAARIGTTIDWATTTISTSVRSETTRGRALAARARRAAAADWLSRPELAAASPELDGEIAAAGTKTCTRATEVAAEQPFALELVAAYCKELGGPMPAWKARPFLVGGVAISGGILGTPPGEQVELERAISQAFERSVWFTATSTTRAAAQVQGSVAAELTQEPTELTRSWTERVPYEATETYQQPVEVPYVETQTYTERVPYTAYEDRLESCRPPQRGMCTVSRPVTRYREESRMRNVRKVRTEYQTRTRQVTRYRDEPRIFRYPATKHEGRYQATFFVRVDLGSGLRPVEARGSAEDSRAAYEHDAEFAPAGVHPERGTLPSGMWWRQLQRDRIRAELQRSLDDGWKTAFCNESVSSIEEAARCARARSNPVPAAVRARVGELFGDDPDRVLALPRPGEAIH
;
A
#
# COMPACT_ATOMS: atom_id res chain seq x y z
N MET A 1 55.02 14.41 15.04
CA MET A 1 54.22 15.23 15.97
C MET A 1 52.81 15.30 15.43
N VAL A 2 52.09 14.21 15.66
CA VAL A 2 50.69 13.98 15.35
C VAL A 2 50.00 14.06 16.70
N LEU A 3 49.68 15.26 17.18
CA LEU A 3 48.96 15.44 18.44
C LEU A 3 48.43 16.87 18.61
N LEU A 4 47.69 17.41 17.64
CA LEU A 4 46.90 18.63 17.90
C LEU A 4 45.79 18.82 16.84
N LEU A 5 45.00 17.77 16.60
CA LEU A 5 43.87 17.84 15.64
C LEU A 5 42.66 17.00 16.06
N LEU A 6 42.40 16.88 17.36
CA LEU A 6 41.34 16.01 17.91
C LEU A 6 40.70 16.60 19.19
N LEU A 7 40.36 17.88 19.18
CA LEU A 7 39.65 18.55 20.28
C LEU A 7 38.64 19.60 19.79
N LEU A 8 37.94 19.29 18.69
CA LEU A 8 36.91 20.16 18.08
C LEU A 8 35.65 19.40 17.62
N LEU A 9 35.38 18.22 18.16
CA LEU A 9 34.16 17.44 17.88
C LEU A 9 33.61 16.84 19.18
N GLY A 10 32.64 17.51 19.81
CA GLY A 10 32.03 17.01 21.05
C GLY A 10 31.02 17.92 21.74
N SER A 11 30.27 18.77 21.02
CA SER A 11 29.13 19.51 21.57
C SER A 11 27.81 19.03 20.95
N MET A 12 27.54 17.73 21.05
CA MET A 12 26.16 17.23 21.08
C MET A 12 25.74 17.25 22.55
N ALA A 13 25.08 18.32 22.98
CA ALA A 13 24.35 18.32 24.23
C ALA A 13 23.27 17.24 24.14
N CYS A 14 23.49 16.10 24.80
CA CYS A 14 22.39 15.20 25.16
C CYS A 14 21.50 15.97 26.14
N ALA A 15 20.55 16.76 25.63
CA ALA A 15 19.54 17.40 26.45
C ALA A 15 18.78 16.28 27.17
N THR A 16 19.00 16.17 28.47
CA THR A 16 18.35 15.14 29.30
C THR A 16 16.83 15.31 29.20
N LEU A 17 16.07 14.23 29.39
CA LEU A 17 14.60 14.28 29.33
C LEU A 17 14.02 15.38 30.24
N ARG A 18 14.62 15.56 31.42
CA ARG A 18 14.30 16.65 32.36
C ARG A 18 14.66 18.03 31.82
N GLY A 19 15.86 18.22 31.26
CA GLY A 19 16.25 19.50 30.68
C GLY A 19 15.34 19.93 29.53
N ARG A 20 14.89 18.98 28.69
CA ARG A 20 13.89 19.25 27.64
C ARG A 20 12.53 19.66 28.22
N ALA A 21 12.14 19.09 29.36
CA ALA A 21 10.90 19.46 30.04
C ALA A 21 10.97 20.87 30.65
N ASP A 22 12.11 21.20 31.28
CA ASP A 22 12.39 22.53 31.83
C ASP A 22 12.37 23.59 30.71
N ASP A 23 13.06 23.33 29.59
CA ASP A 23 13.05 24.20 28.40
C ASP A 23 11.64 24.42 27.82
N ALA A 24 10.81 23.37 27.79
CA ALA A 24 9.43 23.47 27.32
C ALA A 24 8.59 24.35 28.28
N LEU A 25 8.77 24.16 29.59
CA LEU A 25 8.08 24.94 30.61
C LEU A 25 8.46 26.44 30.54
N GLU A 26 9.74 26.75 30.34
CA GLU A 26 10.23 28.13 30.22
C GLU A 26 9.71 28.84 28.96
N ARG A 27 9.51 28.11 27.86
CA ARG A 27 8.91 28.63 26.62
C ARG A 27 7.39 28.76 26.67
N GLY A 28 6.74 28.34 27.75
CA GLY A 28 5.28 28.30 27.85
C GLY A 28 4.63 27.17 27.03
N ASP A 29 5.40 26.19 26.55
CA ASP A 29 4.87 24.95 25.98
C ASP A 29 4.46 24.00 27.12
N TYR A 30 3.37 24.37 27.78
CA TYR A 30 2.90 23.65 28.97
C TYR A 30 2.47 22.22 28.65
N ARG A 31 1.89 21.97 27.47
CA ARG A 31 1.50 20.62 27.05
C ARG A 31 2.73 19.72 26.87
N GLY A 32 3.76 20.20 26.17
CA GLY A 32 5.03 19.49 26.02
C GLY A 32 5.75 19.28 27.35
N ALA A 33 5.73 20.28 28.23
CA ALA A 33 6.31 20.19 29.57
C ALA A 33 5.61 19.11 30.43
N VAL A 34 4.26 19.08 30.44
CA VAL A 34 3.48 18.05 31.16
C VAL A 34 3.87 16.66 30.69
N GLU A 35 3.86 16.42 29.37
CA GLU A 35 4.19 15.11 28.81
C GLU A 35 5.60 14.65 29.21
N LEU A 36 6.59 15.54 29.07
CA LEU A 36 7.98 15.21 29.38
C LEU A 36 8.20 15.00 30.89
N TYR A 37 7.60 15.81 31.77
CA TYR A 37 7.69 15.59 33.22
C TYR A 37 6.98 14.31 33.67
N THR A 38 5.84 13.93 33.07
CA THR A 38 5.21 12.64 33.33
C THR A 38 6.15 11.48 32.97
N GLN A 39 6.87 11.56 31.86
CA GLN A 39 7.86 10.54 31.49
C GLN A 39 9.06 10.49 32.45
N VAL A 40 9.48 11.64 33.00
CA VAL A 40 10.53 11.68 34.04
C VAL A 40 10.03 10.99 35.32
N LEU A 41 8.81 11.28 35.77
CA LEU A 41 8.21 10.66 36.97
C LEU A 41 7.89 9.17 36.79
N ALA A 42 7.72 8.69 35.55
CA ALA A 42 7.60 7.26 35.30
C ALA A 42 8.90 6.50 35.65
N ARG A 43 10.06 7.17 35.59
CA ARG A 43 11.38 6.58 35.93
C ARG A 43 11.74 6.78 37.41
N ASP A 44 11.36 7.91 37.98
CA ASP A 44 11.47 8.20 39.41
C ASP A 44 10.16 8.79 39.94
N PRO A 45 9.22 7.94 40.42
CA PRO A 45 7.94 8.40 40.93
C PRO A 45 8.04 9.23 42.23
N SER A 46 9.20 9.31 42.86
CA SER A 46 9.40 9.95 44.16
C SER A 46 10.00 11.36 44.10
N ASP A 47 10.49 11.81 42.93
CA ASP A 47 11.12 13.13 42.77
C ASP A 47 10.13 14.28 43.05
N ALA A 48 10.19 14.81 44.29
CA ALA A 48 9.32 15.88 44.75
C ALA A 48 9.49 17.19 43.95
N ARG A 49 10.70 17.45 43.42
CA ARG A 49 10.97 18.65 42.62
C ARG A 49 10.30 18.54 41.27
N VAL A 50 10.37 17.38 40.62
CA VAL A 50 9.70 17.16 39.34
C VAL A 50 8.18 17.16 39.51
N LYS A 51 7.65 16.62 40.61
CA LYS A 51 6.22 16.74 40.94
C LYS A 51 5.77 18.21 41.02
N GLY A 52 6.52 19.06 41.72
CA GLY A 52 6.22 20.49 41.80
C GLY A 52 6.26 21.21 40.44
N LEU A 53 7.22 20.84 39.58
CA LEU A 53 7.33 21.37 38.22
C LEU A 53 6.20 20.88 37.31
N LEU A 54 5.79 19.61 37.42
CA LEU A 54 4.63 19.07 36.72
C LEU A 54 3.36 19.83 37.12
N THR A 55 3.11 20.02 38.42
CA THR A 55 1.95 20.81 38.89
C THR A 55 1.99 22.24 38.35
N ARG A 56 3.18 22.88 38.27
CA ARG A 56 3.32 24.20 37.65
C ARG A 56 2.98 24.17 36.16
N ALA A 57 3.44 23.15 35.43
CA ALA A 57 3.14 22.97 34.02
C ALA A 57 1.63 22.73 33.79
N GLU A 58 0.99 21.89 34.60
CA GLU A 58 -0.44 21.59 34.54
C GLU A 58 -1.30 22.83 34.83
N ARG A 59 -0.91 23.69 35.78
CA ARG A 59 -1.58 24.98 36.01
C ARG A 59 -1.46 25.91 34.80
N GLY A 60 -0.27 26.01 34.21
CA GLY A 60 -0.06 26.81 33.00
C GLY A 60 -0.87 26.30 31.81
N LEU A 61 -0.93 24.97 31.64
CA LEU A 61 -1.76 24.34 30.62
C LEU A 61 -3.25 24.62 30.85
N LEU A 62 -3.72 24.51 32.09
CA LEU A 62 -5.09 24.83 32.46
C LEU A 62 -5.46 26.27 32.09
N ASP A 63 -4.62 27.25 32.44
CA ASP A 63 -4.85 28.65 32.08
C ASP A 63 -4.88 28.84 30.56
N GLN A 64 -3.93 28.24 29.84
CA GLN A 64 -3.87 28.31 28.39
C GLN A 64 -5.14 27.74 27.74
N MET A 65 -5.70 26.65 28.29
CA MET A 65 -6.94 26.06 27.78
C MET A 65 -8.17 26.93 28.12
N LEU A 66 -8.20 27.57 29.29
CA LEU A 66 -9.25 28.52 29.64
C LEU A 66 -9.19 29.78 28.74
N ASP A 67 -8.00 30.32 28.50
CA ASP A 67 -7.79 31.45 27.58
C ASP A 67 -8.22 31.10 26.15
N ARG A 68 -7.87 29.90 25.68
CA ARG A 68 -8.29 29.40 24.38
C ARG A 68 -9.81 29.25 24.29
N ALA A 69 -10.44 28.72 25.33
CA ALA A 69 -11.89 28.60 25.39
C ALA A 69 -12.56 29.97 25.31
N ASP A 70 -12.09 30.95 26.09
CA ASP A 70 -12.64 32.30 26.10
C ASP A 70 -12.43 33.03 24.75
N ALA A 71 -11.24 32.88 24.14
CA ALA A 71 -10.97 33.44 22.82
C ALA A 71 -11.87 32.82 21.73
N ALA A 72 -12.04 31.50 21.74
CA ALA A 72 -12.92 30.80 20.80
C ALA A 72 -14.40 31.21 20.99
N ARG A 73 -14.84 31.43 22.24
CA ARG A 73 -16.17 31.98 22.55
C ARG A 73 -16.34 33.37 21.96
N ALA A 74 -15.37 34.26 22.18
CA ALA A 74 -15.42 35.62 21.63
C ALA A 74 -15.42 35.63 20.09
N GLY A 75 -14.75 34.65 19.47
CA GLY A 75 -14.76 34.45 18.02
C GLY A 75 -15.98 33.72 17.46
N GLY A 76 -16.94 33.29 18.29
CA GLY A 76 -18.12 32.53 17.86
C GLY A 76 -17.84 31.08 17.43
N ASN A 77 -16.65 30.55 17.71
CA ASN A 77 -16.30 29.16 17.40
C ASN A 77 -16.68 28.24 18.57
N GLU A 78 -17.97 27.89 18.66
CA GLU A 78 -18.52 27.08 19.75
C GLU A 78 -17.85 25.71 19.90
N ALA A 79 -17.55 25.03 18.78
CA ALA A 79 -16.94 23.70 18.81
C ALA A 79 -15.52 23.74 19.39
N GLU A 80 -14.71 24.72 18.98
CA GLU A 80 -13.38 24.92 19.55
C GLU A 80 -13.45 25.33 21.01
N ALA A 81 -14.38 26.21 21.37
CA ALA A 81 -14.57 26.65 22.74
C ALA A 81 -14.93 25.49 23.68
N LEU A 82 -15.89 24.63 23.29
CA LEU A 82 -16.27 23.45 24.06
C LEU A 82 -15.13 22.44 24.16
N GLY A 83 -14.32 22.28 23.10
CA GLY A 83 -13.14 21.42 23.09
C GLY A 83 -12.05 21.89 24.06
N ALA A 84 -11.69 23.18 24.00
CA ALA A 84 -10.71 23.78 24.89
C ALA A 84 -11.18 23.77 26.36
N ALA A 85 -12.45 24.08 26.60
CA ALA A 85 -13.06 24.01 27.93
C ALA A 85 -13.02 22.59 28.51
N LEU A 86 -13.28 21.55 27.70
CA LEU A 86 -13.21 20.16 28.15
C LEU A 86 -11.78 19.78 28.53
N GLU A 87 -10.80 20.23 27.75
CA GLU A 87 -9.38 19.99 28.06
C GLU A 87 -8.94 20.71 29.34
N ALA A 88 -9.44 21.94 29.58
CA ALA A 88 -9.24 22.64 30.84
C ALA A 88 -9.78 21.82 32.02
N VAL A 89 -11.02 21.32 31.93
CA VAL A 89 -11.62 20.49 32.98
C VAL A 89 -10.85 19.17 33.18
N ARG A 90 -10.42 18.49 32.11
CA ARG A 90 -9.57 17.29 32.21
C ARG A 90 -8.22 17.58 32.88
N THR A 91 -7.65 18.76 32.63
CA THR A 91 -6.40 19.19 33.27
C THR A 91 -6.63 19.51 34.74
N LYS A 92 -7.76 20.12 35.10
CA LYS A 92 -8.19 20.35 36.49
C LYS A 92 -8.23 19.04 37.29
N ASP A 93 -8.72 17.95 36.72
CA ASP A 93 -8.86 16.69 37.46
C ASP A 93 -7.52 16.03 37.82
N ARG A 94 -6.43 16.38 37.13
CA ARG A 94 -5.08 15.90 37.45
C ARG A 94 -4.46 16.69 38.61
N LEU A 95 -4.93 17.90 38.82
CA LEU A 95 -4.44 18.82 39.83
C LEU A 95 -5.09 18.52 41.20
N HIS A 96 -4.28 18.54 42.26
CA HIS A 96 -4.81 18.52 43.63
C HIS A 96 -5.60 19.79 43.92
N ALA A 97 -6.67 19.70 44.74
CA ALA A 97 -7.53 20.84 45.04
C ALA A 97 -6.77 22.06 45.61
N GLU A 98 -5.77 21.81 46.48
CA GLU A 98 -4.89 22.85 47.05
C GLU A 98 -4.08 23.62 46.00
N SER A 99 -3.93 23.04 44.81
CA SER A 99 -3.20 23.65 43.71
C SER A 99 -4.04 24.60 42.86
N ILE A 100 -5.33 24.73 43.17
CA ILE A 100 -6.28 25.59 42.47
C ILE A 100 -6.71 26.69 43.45
N ASP A 101 -6.23 27.92 43.20
CA ASP A 101 -6.66 29.09 43.97
C ASP A 101 -8.12 29.49 43.67
N SER A 102 -8.69 30.37 44.50
CA SER A 102 -10.09 30.79 44.38
C SER A 102 -10.42 31.47 43.06
N SER A 103 -9.48 32.22 42.47
CA SER A 103 -9.67 32.89 41.17
C SER A 103 -9.78 31.87 40.05
N ARG A 104 -8.89 30.87 40.04
CA ARG A 104 -8.90 29.78 39.05
C ARG A 104 -10.12 28.89 39.24
N ALA A 105 -10.50 28.59 40.48
CA ALA A 105 -11.72 27.84 40.78
C ALA A 105 -12.98 28.55 40.24
N ALA A 106 -13.10 29.88 40.45
CA ALA A 106 -14.22 30.66 39.93
C ALA A 106 -14.26 30.70 38.40
N ARG A 107 -13.09 30.84 37.75
CA ARG A 107 -13.00 30.84 36.28
C ARG A 107 -13.43 29.49 35.70
N ILE A 108 -12.95 28.38 36.26
CA ILE A 108 -13.36 27.03 35.85
C ILE A 108 -14.86 26.83 36.04
N GLY A 109 -15.42 27.23 37.18
CA GLY A 109 -16.86 27.16 37.43
C GLY A 109 -17.66 27.88 36.34
N THR A 110 -17.27 29.11 36.01
CA THR A 110 -17.90 29.90 34.94
C THR A 110 -17.80 29.21 33.58
N THR A 111 -16.67 28.59 33.26
CA THR A 111 -16.48 27.81 32.02
C THR A 111 -17.38 26.58 31.98
N ILE A 112 -17.52 25.85 33.08
CA ILE A 112 -18.39 24.68 33.19
C ILE A 112 -19.87 25.07 33.08
N ASP A 113 -20.29 26.14 33.75
CA ASP A 113 -21.68 26.65 33.69
C ASP A 113 -22.04 27.09 32.27
N TRP A 114 -21.12 27.77 31.59
CA TRP A 114 -21.28 28.14 30.19
C TRP A 114 -21.39 26.91 29.28
N ALA A 115 -20.50 25.92 29.44
CA ALA A 115 -20.52 24.71 28.62
C ALA A 115 -21.83 23.93 28.82
N THR A 116 -22.25 23.77 30.07
CA THR A 116 -23.53 23.13 30.44
C THR A 116 -24.72 23.84 29.81
N THR A 117 -24.79 25.18 29.93
CA THR A 117 -25.86 25.99 29.35
C THR A 117 -25.89 25.86 27.82
N THR A 118 -24.72 25.91 27.19
CA THR A 118 -24.56 25.84 25.73
C THR A 118 -25.03 24.49 25.20
N ILE A 119 -24.55 23.40 25.79
CA ILE A 119 -24.92 22.03 25.40
C ILE A 119 -26.43 21.81 25.60
N SER A 120 -26.96 22.13 26.78
CA SER A 120 -28.38 21.94 27.08
C SER A 120 -29.26 22.78 26.17
N THR A 121 -28.90 24.03 25.90
CA THR A 121 -29.65 24.91 24.98
C THR A 121 -29.62 24.38 23.55
N SER A 122 -28.48 23.87 23.09
CA SER A 122 -28.34 23.27 21.75
C SER A 122 -29.27 22.08 21.57
N VAL A 123 -29.31 21.15 22.54
CA VAL A 123 -30.21 19.99 22.51
C VAL A 123 -31.68 20.43 22.63
N ARG A 124 -32.00 21.33 23.57
CA ARG A 124 -33.37 21.86 23.79
C ARG A 124 -33.95 22.58 22.58
N SER A 125 -33.11 23.33 21.86
CA SER A 125 -33.51 24.03 20.65
C SER A 125 -34.02 23.04 19.59
N GLU A 126 -33.39 21.87 19.50
CA GLU A 126 -33.78 20.80 18.59
C GLU A 126 -35.05 20.08 19.07
N THR A 127 -35.14 19.70 20.34
CA THR A 127 -36.33 19.03 20.89
C THR A 127 -37.57 19.92 20.83
N THR A 128 -37.43 21.23 21.07
CA THR A 128 -38.53 22.21 20.94
C THR A 128 -39.05 22.32 19.50
N ARG A 129 -38.17 22.15 18.51
CA ARG A 129 -38.54 22.09 17.08
C ARG A 129 -39.09 20.72 16.66
N GLY A 130 -39.13 19.73 17.57
CA GLY A 130 -39.54 18.36 17.26
C GLY A 130 -38.46 17.51 16.58
N ARG A 131 -37.22 18.00 16.51
CA ARG A 131 -36.09 17.34 15.81
C ARG A 131 -35.32 16.41 16.72
N ALA A 132 -35.94 15.30 17.10
CA ALA A 132 -35.40 14.41 18.13
C ALA A 132 -34.12 13.68 17.69
N LEU A 133 -33.96 13.30 16.42
CA LEU A 133 -32.71 12.73 15.90
C LEU A 133 -31.60 13.76 15.83
N ALA A 134 -31.90 14.99 15.40
CA ALA A 134 -30.93 16.09 15.45
C ALA A 134 -30.50 16.38 16.91
N ALA A 135 -31.45 16.41 17.85
CA ALA A 135 -31.19 16.57 19.28
C ALA A 135 -30.30 15.45 19.84
N ARG A 136 -30.62 14.19 19.49
CA ARG A 136 -29.81 13.02 19.86
C ARG A 136 -28.39 13.10 19.30
N ALA A 137 -28.23 13.59 18.08
CA ALA A 137 -26.92 13.80 17.48
C ALA A 137 -26.11 14.89 18.19
N ARG A 138 -26.76 16.01 18.58
CA ARG A 138 -26.14 17.05 19.41
C ARG A 138 -25.71 16.50 20.76
N ARG A 139 -26.58 15.72 21.42
CA ARG A 139 -26.26 15.05 22.69
C ARG A 139 -25.09 14.10 22.54
N ALA A 140 -25.07 13.27 21.49
CA ALA A 140 -23.98 12.33 21.22
C ALA A 140 -22.65 13.06 20.95
N ALA A 141 -22.68 14.18 20.22
CA ALA A 141 -21.49 15.02 20.01
C ALA A 141 -20.95 15.63 21.33
N ALA A 142 -21.82 15.80 22.33
CA ALA A 142 -21.48 16.27 23.67
C ALA A 142 -21.24 15.15 24.69
N ALA A 143 -21.11 13.89 24.27
CA ALA A 143 -21.03 12.73 25.17
C ALA A 143 -19.89 12.83 26.21
N ASP A 144 -18.71 13.31 25.78
CA ASP A 144 -17.57 13.50 26.67
C ASP A 144 -17.88 14.49 27.80
N TRP A 145 -18.64 15.55 27.51
CA TRP A 145 -19.10 16.52 28.50
C TRP A 145 -20.20 15.92 29.39
N LEU A 146 -21.13 15.16 28.83
CA LEU A 146 -22.25 14.58 29.58
C LEU A 146 -21.85 13.39 30.47
N SER A 147 -20.69 12.79 30.24
CA SER A 147 -20.10 11.79 31.15
C SER A 147 -19.47 12.40 32.41
N ARG A 148 -19.35 13.73 32.47
CA ARG A 148 -18.71 14.45 33.56
C ARG A 148 -19.63 14.49 34.79
N PRO A 149 -19.08 14.35 36.02
CA PRO A 149 -19.86 14.51 37.24
C PRO A 149 -20.61 15.84 37.31
N GLU A 150 -20.00 16.91 36.77
CA GLU A 150 -20.56 18.25 36.77
C GLU A 150 -21.86 18.38 35.95
N LEU A 151 -22.07 17.50 34.95
CA LEU A 151 -23.27 17.47 34.10
C LEU A 151 -24.15 16.25 34.36
N ALA A 152 -23.90 15.49 35.44
CA ALA A 152 -24.59 14.23 35.70
C ALA A 152 -26.12 14.38 35.80
N ALA A 153 -26.62 15.52 36.27
CA ALA A 153 -28.05 15.81 36.34
C ALA A 153 -28.66 16.20 34.98
N ALA A 154 -27.90 16.87 34.12
CA ALA A 154 -28.39 17.34 32.81
C ALA A 154 -28.58 16.18 31.82
N SER A 155 -27.71 15.16 31.88
CA SER A 155 -27.75 14.02 30.95
C SER A 155 -29.11 13.28 30.90
N PRO A 156 -29.69 12.81 32.03
CA PRO A 156 -31.00 12.14 32.01
C PRO A 156 -32.16 13.09 31.68
N GLU A 157 -32.07 14.37 32.03
CA GLU A 157 -33.07 15.38 31.67
C GLU A 157 -33.13 15.56 30.15
N LEU A 158 -31.98 15.74 29.50
CA LEU A 158 -31.88 15.84 28.04
C LEU A 158 -32.33 14.56 27.33
N ASP A 159 -32.02 13.38 27.88
CA ASP A 159 -32.54 12.11 27.34
C ASP A 159 -34.07 12.03 27.41
N GLY A 160 -34.65 12.45 28.53
CA GLY A 160 -36.10 12.52 28.70
C GLY A 160 -36.77 13.47 27.71
N GLU A 161 -36.19 14.65 27.49
CA GLU A 161 -36.68 15.62 26.50
C GLU A 161 -36.60 15.08 25.07
N ILE A 162 -35.50 14.41 24.70
CA ILE A 162 -35.33 13.78 23.39
C ILE A 162 -36.37 12.67 23.20
N ALA A 163 -36.55 11.80 24.20
CA ALA A 163 -37.52 10.72 24.15
C ALA A 163 -38.96 11.24 24.04
N ALA A 164 -39.31 12.31 24.76
CA ALA A 164 -40.62 12.94 24.68
C ALA A 164 -40.87 13.56 23.29
N ALA A 165 -39.89 14.29 22.73
CA ALA A 165 -39.97 14.84 21.37
C ALA A 165 -40.08 13.74 20.30
N GLY A 166 -39.33 12.65 20.48
CA GLY A 166 -39.38 11.47 19.63
C GLY A 166 -40.75 10.80 19.65
N THR A 167 -41.29 10.55 20.84
CA THR A 167 -42.62 9.95 21.03
C THR A 167 -43.71 10.79 20.39
N LYS A 168 -43.69 12.10 20.58
CA LYS A 168 -44.65 13.03 19.94
C LYS A 168 -44.59 12.95 18.42
N THR A 169 -43.38 12.93 17.86
CA THR A 169 -43.17 12.82 16.40
C THR A 169 -43.62 11.46 15.87
N CYS A 170 -43.34 10.39 16.60
CA CYS A 170 -43.80 9.04 16.30
C CYS A 170 -45.31 8.93 16.18
N THR A 171 -46.04 9.40 17.19
CA THR A 171 -47.51 9.37 17.18
C THR A 171 -48.07 10.13 15.98
N ARG A 172 -47.63 11.37 15.77
CA ARG A 172 -48.07 12.20 14.62
C ARG A 172 -47.74 11.56 13.28
N ALA A 173 -46.51 11.06 13.11
CA ALA A 173 -46.09 10.45 11.85
C ALA A 173 -46.82 9.13 11.58
N THR A 174 -47.12 8.34 12.62
CA THR A 174 -47.92 7.12 12.52
C THR A 174 -49.34 7.42 12.04
N GLU A 175 -49.99 8.45 12.59
CA GLU A 175 -51.33 8.88 12.17
C GLU A 175 -51.35 9.30 10.69
N VAL A 176 -50.37 10.11 10.24
CA VAL A 176 -50.27 10.55 8.85
C VAL A 176 -49.97 9.38 7.89
N ALA A 177 -49.14 8.44 8.32
CA ALA A 177 -48.72 7.30 7.51
C ALA A 177 -49.68 6.09 7.63
N ALA A 178 -50.78 6.16 8.37
CA ALA A 178 -51.58 5.00 8.76
C ALA A 178 -51.97 4.07 7.59
N GLU A 179 -52.31 4.61 6.42
CA GLU A 179 -52.67 3.85 5.20
C GLU A 179 -51.56 3.76 4.16
N GLN A 180 -50.31 4.03 4.54
CA GLN A 180 -49.16 4.16 3.66
C GLN A 180 -48.06 3.17 4.09
N PRO A 181 -48.09 1.90 3.60
CA PRO A 181 -47.25 0.82 4.11
C PRO A 181 -45.73 1.08 4.04
N PHE A 182 -45.24 1.77 3.00
CA PHE A 182 -43.82 2.11 2.92
C PHE A 182 -43.48 3.27 3.86
N ALA A 183 -44.36 4.26 3.99
CA ALA A 183 -44.17 5.34 4.96
C ALA A 183 -44.17 4.80 6.40
N LEU A 184 -45.03 3.83 6.74
CA LEU A 184 -45.04 3.19 8.06
C LEU A 184 -43.74 2.47 8.38
N GLU A 185 -43.04 1.90 7.41
CA GLU A 185 -41.73 1.30 7.63
C GLU A 185 -40.69 2.35 8.04
N LEU A 186 -40.70 3.53 7.40
CA LEU A 186 -39.83 4.65 7.81
C LEU A 186 -40.20 5.14 9.21
N VAL A 187 -41.49 5.27 9.51
CA VAL A 187 -41.96 5.66 10.86
C VAL A 187 -41.54 4.62 11.90
N ALA A 188 -41.65 3.33 11.58
CA ALA A 188 -41.19 2.24 12.43
C ALA A 188 -39.68 2.34 12.71
N ALA A 189 -38.87 2.66 11.70
CA ALA A 189 -37.43 2.86 11.87
C ALA A 189 -37.14 4.02 12.84
N TYR A 190 -37.82 5.14 12.62
CA TYR A 190 -37.71 6.33 13.47
C TYR A 190 -38.12 6.06 14.93
N CYS A 191 -39.26 5.38 15.12
CA CYS A 191 -39.78 5.08 16.45
C CYS A 191 -38.94 4.06 17.21
N LYS A 192 -38.41 3.05 16.51
CA LYS A 192 -37.45 2.12 17.09
C LYS A 192 -36.21 2.85 17.59
N GLU A 193 -35.64 3.77 16.79
CA GLU A 193 -34.43 4.50 17.17
C GLU A 193 -34.62 5.38 18.41
N LEU A 194 -35.82 5.97 18.55
CA LEU A 194 -36.15 6.88 19.65
C LEU A 194 -36.87 6.23 20.83
N GLY A 195 -37.10 4.91 20.79
CA GLY A 195 -37.80 4.19 21.85
C GLY A 195 -39.30 4.52 21.96
N GLY A 196 -39.90 5.02 20.88
CA GLY A 196 -41.33 5.33 20.81
C GLY A 196 -42.19 4.11 20.49
N PRO A 197 -43.53 4.24 20.57
CA PRO A 197 -44.45 3.17 20.20
C PRO A 197 -44.30 2.82 18.71
N MET A 198 -44.17 1.53 18.41
CA MET A 198 -44.06 1.04 17.04
C MET A 198 -45.42 1.07 16.34
N PRO A 199 -45.50 1.54 15.08
CA PRO A 199 -46.73 1.43 14.32
C PRO A 199 -47.09 -0.03 14.02
N ALA A 200 -48.38 -0.31 13.84
CA ALA A 200 -48.82 -1.62 13.38
C ALA A 200 -48.31 -1.88 11.96
N TRP A 201 -47.73 -3.05 11.73
CA TRP A 201 -47.21 -3.45 10.43
C TRP A 201 -48.34 -3.62 9.41
N LYS A 202 -48.09 -3.14 8.19
CA LYS A 202 -48.95 -3.38 7.03
C LYS A 202 -48.17 -4.11 5.93
N ALA A 203 -48.87 -4.98 5.21
CA ALA A 203 -48.31 -5.63 4.03
C ALA A 203 -47.93 -4.54 3.01
N ARG A 204 -46.67 -4.54 2.59
CA ARG A 204 -46.17 -3.62 1.57
C ARG A 204 -46.41 -4.25 0.20
N PRO A 205 -47.12 -3.56 -0.71
CA PRO A 205 -47.28 -4.01 -2.08
C PRO A 205 -45.91 -4.25 -2.73
N PHE A 206 -45.87 -5.14 -3.73
CA PHE A 206 -44.68 -5.46 -4.53
C PHE A 206 -43.55 -6.24 -3.83
N LEU A 207 -43.54 -6.32 -2.50
CA LEU A 207 -42.54 -7.11 -1.79
C LEU A 207 -42.94 -8.59 -1.75
N VAL A 208 -41.96 -9.46 -1.93
CA VAL A 208 -42.15 -10.91 -1.99
C VAL A 208 -41.19 -11.63 -1.04
N GLY A 209 -41.60 -12.81 -0.56
CA GLY A 209 -40.87 -13.60 0.43
C GLY A 209 -39.83 -14.56 -0.14
N GLY A 210 -39.60 -14.52 -1.45
CA GLY A 210 -38.57 -15.34 -2.08
C GLY A 210 -38.80 -15.50 -3.57
N VAL A 211 -38.05 -16.41 -4.16
CA VAL A 211 -38.05 -16.67 -5.60
C VAL A 211 -38.19 -18.15 -5.88
N ALA A 212 -39.07 -18.51 -6.82
CA ALA A 212 -39.19 -19.84 -7.40
C ALA A 212 -38.32 -19.90 -8.65
N ILE A 213 -37.29 -20.75 -8.64
CA ILE A 213 -36.27 -20.79 -9.69
C ILE A 213 -36.59 -21.93 -10.65
N SER A 214 -36.47 -21.65 -11.94
CA SER A 214 -36.64 -22.62 -13.03
C SER A 214 -35.52 -22.46 -14.06
N GLY A 215 -35.17 -23.56 -14.73
CA GLY A 215 -34.08 -23.58 -15.69
C GLY A 215 -32.71 -23.83 -15.05
N GLY A 216 -31.65 -23.45 -15.77
CA GLY A 216 -30.27 -23.71 -15.34
C GLY A 216 -29.25 -23.22 -16.37
N ILE A 217 -27.97 -23.46 -16.05
CA ILE A 217 -26.85 -23.12 -16.92
C ILE A 217 -26.27 -24.41 -17.50
N LEU A 218 -26.29 -24.57 -18.83
CA LEU A 218 -25.72 -25.72 -19.52
C LEU A 218 -24.24 -25.88 -19.15
N GLY A 219 -23.79 -27.11 -18.88
CA GLY A 219 -22.43 -27.38 -18.39
C GLY A 219 -22.25 -27.26 -16.87
N THR A 220 -23.33 -26.96 -16.12
CA THR A 220 -23.36 -27.08 -14.66
C THR A 220 -23.69 -28.52 -14.24
N PRO A 221 -22.85 -29.18 -13.43
CA PRO A 221 -23.16 -30.52 -12.93
C PRO A 221 -24.41 -30.53 -12.02
N PRO A 222 -25.19 -31.62 -11.96
CA PRO A 222 -26.40 -31.71 -11.12
C PRO A 222 -26.14 -31.38 -9.63
N GLY A 223 -24.99 -31.80 -9.08
CA GLY A 223 -24.61 -31.50 -7.70
C GLY A 223 -24.33 -30.02 -7.42
N GLU A 224 -24.08 -29.20 -8.45
CA GLU A 224 -23.84 -27.76 -8.33
C GLU A 224 -25.07 -26.91 -8.66
N GLN A 225 -26.16 -27.52 -9.15
CA GLN A 225 -27.41 -26.81 -9.45
C GLN A 225 -28.00 -26.17 -8.18
N VAL A 226 -27.95 -26.87 -7.04
CA VAL A 226 -28.40 -26.34 -5.74
C VAL A 226 -27.58 -25.12 -5.30
N GLU A 227 -26.29 -25.08 -5.63
CA GLU A 227 -25.43 -23.92 -5.33
C GLU A 227 -25.79 -22.70 -6.20
N LEU A 228 -26.16 -22.93 -7.46
CA LEU A 228 -26.66 -21.87 -8.35
C LEU A 228 -28.00 -21.32 -7.84
N GLU A 229 -28.93 -22.18 -7.48
CA GLU A 229 -30.24 -21.80 -6.93
C GLU A 229 -30.09 -21.02 -5.61
N ARG A 230 -29.17 -21.46 -4.75
CA ARG A 230 -28.83 -20.75 -3.51
C ARG A 230 -28.23 -19.38 -3.79
N ALA A 231 -27.31 -19.27 -4.75
CA ALA A 231 -26.70 -17.99 -5.11
C ALA A 231 -27.76 -16.97 -5.60
N ILE A 232 -28.73 -17.43 -6.40
CA ILE A 232 -29.86 -16.61 -6.89
C ILE A 232 -30.79 -16.23 -5.73
N SER A 233 -31.16 -17.18 -4.88
CA SER A 233 -32.02 -16.93 -3.71
C SER A 233 -31.38 -15.92 -2.76
N GLN A 234 -30.08 -16.05 -2.48
CA GLN A 234 -29.33 -15.11 -1.65
C GLN A 234 -29.22 -13.71 -2.27
N ALA A 235 -29.04 -13.61 -3.60
CA ALA A 235 -29.09 -12.31 -4.29
C ALA A 235 -30.47 -11.66 -4.10
N PHE A 236 -31.53 -12.45 -4.25
CA PHE A 236 -32.91 -11.98 -4.11
C PHE A 236 -33.22 -11.52 -2.68
N GLU A 237 -32.90 -12.34 -1.67
CA GLU A 237 -33.12 -12.03 -0.24
C GLU A 237 -32.40 -10.77 0.24
N ARG A 238 -31.26 -10.44 -0.39
CA ARG A 238 -30.51 -9.21 -0.10
C ARG A 238 -31.04 -7.99 -0.86
N SER A 239 -31.90 -8.19 -1.84
CA SER A 239 -32.44 -7.10 -2.66
C SER A 239 -33.54 -6.32 -1.94
N VAL A 240 -33.84 -5.15 -2.48
CA VAL A 240 -34.91 -4.28 -1.98
C VAL A 240 -36.33 -4.85 -2.14
N TRP A 241 -36.51 -5.87 -2.99
CA TRP A 241 -37.79 -6.53 -3.25
C TRP A 241 -38.18 -7.56 -2.19
N PHE A 242 -37.23 -7.99 -1.35
CA PHE A 242 -37.46 -9.04 -0.37
C PHE A 242 -38.12 -8.51 0.92
N THR A 243 -38.98 -9.35 1.50
CA THR A 243 -39.54 -9.20 2.83
C THR A 243 -39.85 -10.59 3.40
N ALA A 244 -39.41 -10.89 4.63
CA ALA A 244 -39.62 -12.21 5.22
C ALA A 244 -41.09 -12.51 5.55
N THR A 245 -41.94 -11.48 5.60
CA THR A 245 -43.35 -11.58 5.99
C THR A 245 -44.31 -11.88 4.84
N SER A 246 -43.85 -11.77 3.58
CA SER A 246 -44.70 -12.04 2.41
C SER A 246 -44.72 -13.53 2.08
N THR A 247 -45.90 -14.07 1.79
CA THR A 247 -46.08 -15.44 1.30
C THR A 247 -46.00 -15.53 -0.22
N THR A 248 -46.05 -14.40 -0.92
CA THR A 248 -45.90 -14.33 -2.38
C THR A 248 -44.45 -14.60 -2.77
N ARG A 249 -44.24 -15.32 -3.88
CA ARG A 249 -42.91 -15.58 -4.44
C ARG A 249 -42.81 -15.02 -5.86
N ALA A 250 -41.66 -14.45 -6.20
CA ALA A 250 -41.29 -14.13 -7.57
C ALA A 250 -40.98 -15.41 -8.37
N ALA A 251 -41.03 -15.34 -9.69
CA ALA A 251 -40.59 -16.43 -10.57
C ALA A 251 -39.30 -16.04 -11.30
N ALA A 252 -38.24 -16.85 -11.16
CA ALA A 252 -36.99 -16.68 -11.89
C ALA A 252 -36.82 -17.77 -12.96
N GLN A 253 -36.47 -17.33 -14.17
CA GLN A 253 -36.03 -18.19 -15.26
C GLN A 253 -34.54 -17.99 -15.49
N VAL A 254 -33.78 -19.09 -15.48
CA VAL A 254 -32.33 -19.10 -15.62
C VAL A 254 -31.94 -19.86 -16.89
N GLN A 255 -31.11 -19.23 -17.71
CA GLN A 255 -30.62 -19.81 -18.96
C GLN A 255 -29.17 -19.37 -19.20
N GLY A 256 -28.40 -20.18 -19.93
CA GLY A 256 -27.02 -19.88 -20.30
C GLY A 256 -26.16 -21.11 -20.45
N SER A 257 -24.85 -20.90 -20.55
CA SER A 257 -23.85 -21.96 -20.69
C SER A 257 -22.58 -21.65 -19.91
N VAL A 258 -21.89 -22.68 -19.43
CA VAL A 258 -20.56 -22.58 -18.83
C VAL A 258 -19.71 -23.74 -19.32
N ALA A 259 -18.53 -23.42 -19.84
CA ALA A 259 -17.58 -24.39 -20.35
C ALA A 259 -16.18 -24.07 -19.81
N ALA A 260 -15.45 -25.13 -19.47
CA ALA A 260 -14.04 -25.08 -19.13
C ALA A 260 -13.39 -26.28 -19.82
N GLU A 261 -12.63 -26.00 -20.88
CA GLU A 261 -11.90 -27.00 -21.62
C GLU A 261 -10.43 -26.91 -21.20
N LEU A 262 -9.88 -28.03 -20.72
CA LEU A 262 -8.47 -28.14 -20.37
C LEU A 262 -7.84 -29.18 -21.28
N THR A 263 -6.84 -28.75 -22.04
CA THR A 263 -6.07 -29.62 -22.93
C THR A 263 -4.63 -29.71 -22.45
N GLN A 264 -4.01 -30.85 -22.71
CA GLN A 264 -2.62 -31.11 -22.41
C GLN A 264 -1.96 -31.61 -23.68
N GLU A 265 -0.91 -30.93 -24.12
CA GLU A 265 -0.14 -31.33 -25.29
C GLU A 265 1.34 -31.45 -24.92
N PRO A 266 2.00 -32.57 -25.27
CA PRO A 266 3.46 -32.66 -25.22
C PRO A 266 4.07 -31.58 -26.13
N THR A 267 5.07 -30.88 -25.61
CA THR A 267 5.79 -29.83 -26.35
C THR A 267 7.29 -29.89 -26.05
N GLU A 268 8.10 -29.21 -26.86
CA GLU A 268 9.54 -29.05 -26.64
C GLU A 268 9.83 -27.59 -26.32
N LEU A 269 10.41 -27.32 -25.15
CA LEU A 269 10.87 -26.00 -24.78
C LEU A 269 12.38 -25.88 -25.02
N THR A 270 12.81 -24.66 -25.31
CA THR A 270 14.22 -24.35 -25.55
C THR A 270 14.69 -23.19 -24.67
N ARG A 271 15.90 -23.33 -24.15
CA ARG A 271 16.61 -22.29 -23.40
C ARG A 271 18.03 -22.17 -23.93
N SER A 272 18.39 -20.97 -24.33
CA SER A 272 19.76 -20.65 -24.75
C SER A 272 20.62 -20.31 -23.54
N TRP A 273 21.88 -20.71 -23.58
CA TRP A 273 22.89 -20.30 -22.62
C TRP A 273 24.25 -20.17 -23.30
N THR A 274 25.22 -19.57 -22.60
CA THR A 274 26.56 -19.34 -23.11
C THR A 274 27.57 -20.15 -22.31
N GLU A 275 28.32 -21.01 -22.99
CA GLU A 275 29.33 -21.86 -22.39
C GLU A 275 30.74 -21.29 -22.65
N ARG A 276 31.54 -21.17 -21.59
CA ARG A 276 32.95 -20.76 -21.72
C ARG A 276 33.82 -21.98 -22.02
N VAL A 277 34.21 -22.12 -23.28
CA VAL A 277 34.99 -23.28 -23.77
C VAL A 277 36.47 -22.90 -23.88
N PRO A 278 37.39 -23.69 -23.28
CA PRO A 278 38.82 -23.50 -23.47
C PRO A 278 39.26 -23.95 -24.87
N TYR A 279 40.22 -23.23 -25.46
CA TYR A 279 40.89 -23.63 -26.69
C TYR A 279 42.40 -23.35 -26.60
N GLU A 280 43.20 -24.20 -27.24
CA GLU A 280 44.64 -24.02 -27.31
C GLU A 280 44.99 -23.03 -28.42
N ALA A 281 45.73 -21.99 -28.06
CA ALA A 281 46.25 -21.00 -28.98
C ALA A 281 47.77 -20.97 -28.89
N THR A 282 48.42 -20.91 -30.05
CA THR A 282 49.87 -20.70 -30.09
C THR A 282 50.16 -19.20 -29.99
N GLU A 283 50.81 -18.79 -28.92
CA GLU A 283 51.27 -17.42 -28.71
C GLU A 283 52.75 -17.31 -29.11
N THR A 284 53.03 -16.38 -30.02
CA THR A 284 54.40 -16.08 -30.44
C THR A 284 54.96 -14.98 -29.54
N TYR A 285 56.13 -15.20 -28.96
CA TYR A 285 56.84 -14.23 -28.13
C TYR A 285 58.32 -14.13 -28.52
N GLN A 286 58.93 -13.00 -28.22
CA GLN A 286 60.35 -12.75 -28.48
C GLN A 286 61.18 -13.14 -27.26
N GLN A 287 62.06 -14.12 -27.41
CA GLN A 287 63.00 -14.51 -26.36
C GLN A 287 64.39 -13.93 -26.66
N PRO A 288 64.99 -13.11 -25.79
CA PRO A 288 66.35 -12.63 -25.98
C PRO A 288 67.35 -13.78 -25.79
N VAL A 289 68.28 -13.95 -26.74
CA VAL A 289 69.37 -14.94 -26.71
C VAL A 289 70.68 -14.23 -27.02
N GLU A 290 71.73 -14.52 -26.25
CA GLU A 290 73.06 -13.98 -26.49
C GLU A 290 73.80 -14.83 -27.53
N VAL A 291 74.21 -14.21 -28.64
CA VAL A 291 74.90 -14.89 -29.74
C VAL A 291 76.34 -14.38 -29.85
N PRO A 292 77.35 -15.26 -29.77
CA PRO A 292 78.74 -14.87 -29.98
C PRO A 292 79.04 -14.66 -31.46
N TYR A 293 79.73 -13.58 -31.80
CA TYR A 293 80.26 -13.30 -33.14
C TYR A 293 81.75 -12.99 -33.08
N VAL A 294 82.43 -13.20 -34.20
CA VAL A 294 83.85 -12.91 -34.35
C VAL A 294 84.00 -11.63 -35.15
N GLU A 295 84.70 -10.65 -34.58
CA GLU A 295 85.03 -9.39 -35.22
C GLU A 295 86.53 -9.37 -35.52
N THR A 296 86.89 -9.10 -36.76
CA THR A 296 88.30 -8.94 -37.16
C THR A 296 88.76 -7.53 -36.82
N GLN A 297 89.80 -7.42 -36.00
CA GLN A 297 90.40 -6.16 -35.60
C GLN A 297 91.85 -6.10 -36.09
N THR A 298 92.23 -4.96 -36.67
CA THR A 298 93.59 -4.72 -37.16
C THR A 298 94.47 -4.18 -36.03
N TYR A 299 95.70 -4.66 -35.93
CA TYR A 299 96.74 -4.20 -35.00
C TYR A 299 98.11 -4.17 -35.69
N THR A 300 99.03 -3.31 -35.28
CA THR A 300 100.37 -3.19 -35.89
C THR A 300 101.44 -3.98 -35.12
N GLU A 301 102.35 -4.64 -35.85
CA GLU A 301 103.46 -5.43 -35.31
C GLU A 301 104.77 -5.11 -36.07
N ARG A 302 105.92 -5.02 -35.39
CA ARG A 302 107.21 -4.71 -36.03
C ARG A 302 107.96 -5.98 -36.42
N VAL A 303 108.36 -6.10 -37.69
CA VAL A 303 109.04 -7.29 -38.24
C VAL A 303 110.37 -6.98 -38.94
N PRO A 304 111.41 -7.85 -38.81
CA PRO A 304 112.72 -7.67 -39.43
C PRO A 304 112.76 -8.06 -40.92
N TYR A 305 113.65 -7.43 -41.68
CA TYR A 305 114.01 -7.77 -43.06
C TYR A 305 115.51 -7.53 -43.34
N THR A 306 116.08 -8.21 -44.34
CA THR A 306 117.52 -8.12 -44.69
C THR A 306 117.76 -7.08 -45.81
N ALA A 307 118.74 -6.20 -45.63
CA ALA A 307 119.27 -5.24 -46.60
C ALA A 307 120.77 -5.52 -46.83
N TYR A 308 121.40 -5.01 -47.89
CA TYR A 308 122.83 -5.24 -48.17
C TYR A 308 123.61 -3.92 -48.19
N GLU A 309 124.84 -3.93 -47.70
CA GLU A 309 125.76 -2.79 -47.73
C GLU A 309 127.11 -3.20 -48.35
N ASP A 310 127.66 -2.35 -49.22
CA ASP A 310 128.87 -2.62 -50.02
C ASP A 310 130.15 -2.09 -49.35
N ARG A 311 131.25 -2.85 -49.41
CA ARG A 311 132.57 -2.47 -48.87
C ARG A 311 133.72 -2.89 -49.81
N LEU A 312 134.78 -2.08 -49.91
CA LEU A 312 135.97 -2.43 -50.70
C LEU A 312 136.91 -3.36 -49.92
N GLU A 313 137.28 -4.50 -50.53
CA GLU A 313 138.25 -5.47 -50.00
C GLU A 313 139.30 -5.83 -51.09
N SER A 314 140.46 -6.39 -50.74
CA SER A 314 141.49 -6.76 -51.73
C SER A 314 141.05 -7.93 -52.65
N CYS A 315 141.26 -7.81 -53.96
CA CYS A 315 140.80 -8.79 -54.97
C CYS A 315 141.52 -10.17 -54.89
N ARG A 316 140.86 -11.26 -55.34
CA ARG A 316 141.47 -12.60 -55.53
C ARG A 316 142.24 -12.72 -56.87
N PRO A 317 143.33 -13.51 -56.96
CA PRO A 317 144.20 -13.60 -58.16
C PRO A 317 143.48 -14.13 -59.42
N PRO A 318 143.89 -13.74 -60.66
CA PRO A 318 145.17 -13.11 -61.02
C PRO A 318 145.15 -11.57 -61.05
N GLN A 319 144.05 -10.92 -60.66
CA GLN A 319 143.91 -9.46 -60.65
C GLN A 319 144.54 -8.81 -59.41
N ARG A 320 145.23 -7.67 -59.57
CA ARG A 320 145.73 -6.80 -58.48
C ARG A 320 144.84 -5.54 -58.38
N GLY A 321 144.30 -5.25 -57.18
CA GLY A 321 143.44 -4.09 -56.89
C GLY A 321 142.51 -4.31 -55.66
N MET A 322 141.65 -3.33 -55.35
CA MET A 322 140.52 -3.50 -54.41
C MET A 322 139.20 -3.73 -55.19
N CYS A 323 138.39 -4.68 -54.71
CA CYS A 323 137.12 -5.13 -55.26
C CYS A 323 136.00 -4.88 -54.24
N THR A 324 134.82 -4.46 -54.71
CA THR A 324 133.66 -4.25 -53.86
C THR A 324 133.00 -5.59 -53.49
N VAL A 325 132.76 -5.82 -52.21
CA VAL A 325 132.08 -6.99 -51.65
C VAL A 325 130.84 -6.53 -50.88
N SER A 326 129.67 -7.09 -51.23
CA SER A 326 128.39 -6.78 -50.60
C SER A 326 128.11 -7.74 -49.44
N ARG A 327 127.59 -7.26 -48.31
CA ARG A 327 127.21 -8.10 -47.16
C ARG A 327 125.84 -7.73 -46.57
N PRO A 328 125.05 -8.72 -46.11
CA PRO A 328 123.72 -8.49 -45.56
C PRO A 328 123.72 -7.90 -44.14
N VAL A 329 122.75 -7.01 -43.84
CA VAL A 329 122.41 -6.39 -42.54
C VAL A 329 120.89 -6.44 -42.29
N THR A 330 120.43 -6.60 -41.05
CA THR A 330 118.98 -6.72 -40.72
C THR A 330 118.40 -5.38 -40.25
N ARG A 331 117.25 -4.94 -40.81
CA ARG A 331 116.46 -3.74 -40.41
C ARG A 331 115.01 -4.13 -40.07
N TYR A 332 114.20 -3.27 -39.44
CA TYR A 332 112.81 -3.57 -39.05
C TYR A 332 111.81 -2.58 -39.66
N ARG A 333 110.60 -3.05 -39.98
CA ARG A 333 109.45 -2.22 -40.42
C ARG A 333 108.20 -2.56 -39.64
N GLU A 334 107.24 -1.64 -39.57
CA GLU A 334 105.92 -1.94 -38.99
C GLU A 334 105.00 -2.55 -40.05
N GLU A 335 104.29 -3.62 -39.70
CA GLU A 335 103.28 -4.25 -40.53
C GLU A 335 101.95 -4.32 -39.78
N SER A 336 100.86 -3.93 -40.44
CA SER A 336 99.50 -4.13 -39.92
C SER A 336 99.09 -5.59 -40.09
N ARG A 337 98.71 -6.23 -38.99
CA ARG A 337 98.16 -7.59 -38.93
C ARG A 337 96.73 -7.57 -38.41
N MET A 338 95.98 -8.64 -38.65
CA MET A 338 94.60 -8.76 -38.20
C MET A 338 94.47 -9.89 -37.19
N ARG A 339 93.68 -9.68 -36.13
CA ARG A 339 93.29 -10.72 -35.17
C ARG A 339 91.78 -10.78 -35.02
N ASN A 340 91.27 -11.97 -34.79
CA ASN A 340 89.85 -12.22 -34.58
C ASN A 340 89.52 -12.19 -33.08
N VAL A 341 88.53 -11.37 -32.68
CA VAL A 341 88.09 -11.22 -31.28
C VAL A 341 86.63 -11.68 -31.17
N ARG A 342 86.30 -12.49 -30.15
CA ARG A 342 84.93 -12.93 -29.88
C ARG A 342 84.19 -11.90 -29.03
N LYS A 343 83.01 -11.48 -29.47
CA LYS A 343 82.06 -10.60 -28.74
C LYS A 343 80.68 -11.26 -28.71
N VAL A 344 79.79 -10.84 -27.82
CA VAL A 344 78.38 -11.27 -27.78
C VAL A 344 77.45 -10.12 -28.14
N ARG A 345 76.33 -10.42 -28.79
CA ARG A 345 75.22 -9.48 -29.00
C ARG A 345 73.89 -10.16 -28.64
N THR A 346 72.94 -9.41 -28.12
CA THR A 346 71.59 -9.92 -27.84
C THR A 346 70.79 -9.94 -29.14
N GLU A 347 70.34 -11.11 -29.55
CA GLU A 347 69.40 -11.29 -30.65
C GLU A 347 68.05 -11.75 -30.08
N TYR A 348 66.94 -11.28 -30.67
CA TYR A 348 65.61 -11.74 -30.27
C TYR A 348 65.19 -12.91 -31.17
N GLN A 349 64.98 -14.06 -30.56
CA GLN A 349 64.48 -15.24 -31.23
C GLN A 349 62.97 -15.34 -31.04
N THR A 350 62.25 -15.42 -32.16
CA THR A 350 60.82 -15.73 -32.16
C THR A 350 60.60 -17.17 -31.67
N ARG A 351 59.92 -17.34 -30.54
CA ARG A 351 59.50 -18.65 -30.02
C ARG A 351 57.99 -18.69 -29.85
N THR A 352 57.45 -19.91 -29.82
CA THR A 352 56.03 -20.17 -29.63
C THR A 352 55.80 -20.92 -28.32
N ARG A 353 54.69 -20.62 -27.63
CA ARG A 353 54.18 -21.41 -26.50
C ARG A 353 52.69 -21.67 -26.68
N GLN A 354 52.20 -22.80 -26.19
CA GLN A 354 50.77 -23.06 -26.12
C GLN A 354 50.19 -22.31 -24.92
N VAL A 355 49.07 -21.62 -25.14
CA VAL A 355 48.29 -20.96 -24.09
C VAL A 355 46.83 -21.37 -24.21
N THR A 356 46.20 -21.72 -23.08
CA THR A 356 44.77 -21.97 -23.03
C THR A 356 44.04 -20.63 -22.97
N ARG A 357 43.22 -20.33 -23.98
CA ARG A 357 42.31 -19.18 -24.02
C ARG A 357 40.88 -19.67 -23.92
N TYR A 358 39.94 -18.77 -23.61
CA TYR A 358 38.52 -19.09 -23.52
C TYR A 358 37.75 -18.31 -24.57
N ARG A 359 36.69 -18.92 -25.11
CA ARG A 359 35.70 -18.26 -25.95
C ARG A 359 34.29 -18.61 -25.46
N ASP A 360 33.36 -17.71 -25.72
CA ASP A 360 31.95 -17.90 -25.41
C ASP A 360 31.28 -18.61 -26.59
N GLU A 361 30.75 -19.81 -26.35
CA GLU A 361 30.00 -20.58 -27.34
C GLU A 361 28.51 -20.61 -26.97
N PRO A 362 27.60 -20.18 -27.86
CA PRO A 362 26.17 -20.30 -27.63
C PRO A 362 25.74 -21.77 -27.68
N ARG A 363 24.99 -22.20 -26.68
CA ARG A 363 24.42 -23.54 -26.56
C ARG A 363 22.90 -23.43 -26.40
N ILE A 364 22.20 -24.47 -26.83
CA ILE A 364 20.75 -24.60 -26.66
C ILE A 364 20.48 -25.86 -25.87
N PHE A 365 19.78 -25.71 -24.75
CA PHE A 365 19.21 -26.82 -24.02
C PHE A 365 17.75 -27.00 -24.46
N ARG A 366 17.44 -28.17 -25.00
CA ARG A 366 16.09 -28.57 -25.40
C ARG A 366 15.58 -29.59 -24.39
N TYR A 367 14.35 -29.43 -23.96
CA TYR A 367 13.77 -30.34 -22.99
C TYR A 367 12.27 -30.54 -23.25
N PRO A 368 11.77 -31.77 -23.04
CA PRO A 368 10.35 -32.04 -23.14
C PRO A 368 9.60 -31.34 -22.01
N ALA A 369 8.42 -30.81 -22.33
CA ALA A 369 7.49 -30.24 -21.38
C ALA A 369 6.06 -30.64 -21.77
N THR A 370 5.13 -30.54 -20.84
CA THR A 370 3.71 -30.62 -21.12
C THR A 370 3.13 -29.21 -21.06
N LYS A 371 2.53 -28.75 -22.16
CA LYS A 371 1.78 -27.50 -22.19
C LYS A 371 0.34 -27.79 -21.82
N HIS A 372 -0.11 -27.12 -20.77
CA HIS A 372 -1.49 -27.12 -20.32
C HIS A 372 -2.16 -25.87 -20.89
N GLU A 373 -3.25 -26.01 -21.64
CA GLU A 373 -4.09 -24.89 -22.07
C GLU A 373 -5.48 -24.98 -21.44
N GLY A 374 -5.99 -23.84 -20.98
CA GLY A 374 -7.33 -23.70 -20.44
C GLY A 374 -8.11 -22.69 -21.26
N ARG A 375 -9.30 -23.07 -21.73
CA ARG A 375 -10.28 -22.19 -22.37
C ARG A 375 -11.56 -22.18 -21.55
N TYR A 376 -11.96 -21.00 -21.12
CA TYR A 376 -13.08 -20.81 -20.21
C TYR A 376 -14.09 -19.86 -20.85
N GLN A 377 -15.34 -20.31 -20.94
CA GLN A 377 -16.42 -19.51 -21.53
C GLN A 377 -17.65 -19.61 -20.65
N ALA A 378 -18.40 -18.52 -20.54
CA ALA A 378 -19.65 -18.50 -19.82
C ALA A 378 -20.61 -17.45 -20.38
N THR A 379 -21.90 -17.78 -20.36
CA THR A 379 -23.02 -16.86 -20.58
C THR A 379 -24.10 -17.16 -19.56
N PHE A 380 -24.81 -16.13 -19.11
CA PHE A 380 -26.01 -16.29 -18.31
C PHE A 380 -27.04 -15.22 -18.62
N PHE A 381 -28.29 -15.59 -18.43
CA PHE A 381 -29.47 -14.75 -18.45
C PHE A 381 -30.40 -15.21 -17.33
N VAL A 382 -30.73 -14.29 -16.42
CA VAL A 382 -31.70 -14.49 -15.35
C VAL A 382 -32.80 -13.46 -15.52
N ARG A 383 -34.04 -13.93 -15.67
CA ARG A 383 -35.22 -13.09 -15.73
C ARG A 383 -36.07 -13.35 -14.50
N VAL A 384 -36.36 -12.31 -13.73
CA VAL A 384 -37.18 -12.36 -12.52
C VAL A 384 -38.48 -11.62 -12.76
N ASP A 385 -39.58 -12.36 -12.74
CA ASP A 385 -40.93 -11.82 -12.70
C ASP A 385 -41.36 -11.61 -11.24
N LEU A 386 -41.54 -10.35 -10.87
CA LEU A 386 -41.93 -9.93 -9.52
C LEU A 386 -43.44 -9.98 -9.30
N GLY A 387 -44.23 -10.22 -10.35
CA GLY A 387 -45.68 -10.14 -10.33
C GLY A 387 -46.21 -8.70 -10.35
N SER A 388 -47.52 -8.56 -10.08
CA SER A 388 -48.20 -7.27 -9.88
C SER A 388 -48.08 -6.26 -11.04
N GLY A 389 -47.91 -6.73 -12.28
CA GLY A 389 -47.83 -5.87 -13.47
C GLY A 389 -46.52 -5.09 -13.61
N LEU A 390 -45.51 -5.39 -12.80
CA LEU A 390 -44.19 -4.78 -12.91
C LEU A 390 -43.42 -5.36 -14.08
N ARG A 391 -42.51 -4.55 -14.66
CA ARG A 391 -41.59 -5.03 -15.68
C ARG A 391 -40.65 -6.06 -15.05
N PRO A 392 -40.46 -7.24 -15.68
CA PRO A 392 -39.50 -8.23 -15.20
C PRO A 392 -38.08 -7.65 -15.16
N VAL A 393 -37.35 -8.02 -14.12
CA VAL A 393 -35.95 -7.64 -13.93
C VAL A 393 -35.08 -8.65 -14.67
N GLU A 394 -34.10 -8.16 -15.41
CA GLU A 394 -33.22 -8.99 -16.22
C GLU A 394 -31.76 -8.75 -15.83
N ALA A 395 -31.03 -9.84 -15.61
CA ALA A 395 -29.60 -9.86 -15.35
C ALA A 395 -28.93 -10.74 -16.40
N ARG A 396 -27.89 -10.23 -17.05
CA ARG A 396 -27.18 -10.95 -18.11
C ARG A 396 -25.70 -10.67 -18.04
N GLY A 397 -24.90 -11.66 -18.44
CA GLY A 397 -23.47 -11.51 -18.51
C GLY A 397 -22.83 -12.57 -19.38
N SER A 398 -21.64 -12.25 -19.87
CA SER A 398 -20.77 -13.18 -20.58
C SER A 398 -19.34 -13.02 -20.10
N ALA A 399 -18.56 -14.08 -20.24
CA ALA A 399 -17.16 -14.10 -19.85
C ALA A 399 -16.37 -15.09 -20.70
N GLU A 400 -15.14 -14.70 -21.01
CA GLU A 400 -14.17 -15.55 -21.70
C GLU A 400 -12.80 -15.35 -21.05
N ASP A 401 -12.04 -16.43 -20.88
CA ASP A 401 -10.66 -16.42 -20.41
C ASP A 401 -9.87 -17.54 -21.10
N SER A 402 -8.59 -17.31 -21.38
CA SER A 402 -7.69 -18.34 -21.93
C SER A 402 -6.32 -18.23 -21.28
N ARG A 403 -5.77 -19.37 -20.86
CA ARG A 403 -4.51 -19.44 -20.13
C ARG A 403 -3.66 -20.61 -20.60
N ALA A 404 -2.35 -20.46 -20.47
CA ALA A 404 -1.40 -21.54 -20.69
C ALA A 404 -0.44 -21.65 -19.50
N ALA A 405 -0.05 -22.88 -19.16
CA ALA A 405 0.96 -23.18 -18.17
C ALA A 405 1.83 -24.34 -18.66
N TYR A 406 3.07 -24.43 -18.18
CA TYR A 406 4.01 -25.46 -18.61
C TYR A 406 4.41 -26.34 -17.42
N GLU A 407 4.50 -27.64 -17.64
CA GLU A 407 5.00 -28.60 -16.65
C GLU A 407 6.21 -29.33 -17.21
N HIS A 408 7.28 -29.37 -16.42
CA HIS A 408 8.46 -30.19 -16.71
C HIS A 408 9.27 -30.47 -15.46
N ASP A 409 9.94 -31.62 -15.45
CA ASP A 409 10.90 -32.00 -14.41
C ASP A 409 12.36 -31.71 -14.84
N ALA A 410 12.55 -31.10 -16.01
CA ALA A 410 13.89 -30.79 -16.52
C ALA A 410 14.60 -29.79 -15.59
N GLU A 411 15.84 -30.11 -15.23
CA GLU A 411 16.74 -29.24 -14.48
C GLU A 411 18.05 -29.08 -15.25
N PHE A 412 18.44 -27.83 -15.47
CA PHE A 412 19.68 -27.49 -16.13
C PHE A 412 20.15 -26.10 -15.69
N ALA A 413 20.92 -26.08 -14.62
CA ALA A 413 21.44 -24.86 -13.99
C ALA A 413 22.16 -23.90 -14.97
N PRO A 414 22.98 -24.36 -15.94
CA PRO A 414 23.67 -23.44 -16.84
C PRO A 414 22.73 -22.59 -17.72
N ALA A 415 21.50 -23.06 -18.00
CA ALA A 415 20.48 -22.27 -18.69
C ALA A 415 19.33 -21.83 -17.77
N GLY A 416 19.51 -21.91 -16.45
CA GLY A 416 18.49 -21.51 -15.45
C GLY A 416 17.19 -22.30 -15.55
N VAL A 417 17.23 -23.55 -16.04
CA VAL A 417 16.05 -24.40 -16.14
C VAL A 417 15.86 -25.12 -14.81
N HIS A 418 14.68 -24.94 -14.21
CA HIS A 418 14.27 -25.60 -12.97
C HIS A 418 12.90 -26.22 -13.15
N PRO A 419 12.57 -27.32 -12.44
CA PRO A 419 11.26 -27.95 -12.55
C PRO A 419 10.10 -26.96 -12.31
N GLU A 420 9.08 -27.05 -13.15
CA GLU A 420 7.86 -26.22 -13.08
C GLU A 420 6.62 -27.13 -13.04
N ARG A 421 5.63 -26.73 -12.23
CA ARG A 421 4.31 -27.37 -12.19
C ARG A 421 3.31 -26.49 -12.91
N GLY A 422 2.86 -26.94 -14.09
CA GLY A 422 1.86 -26.26 -14.89
C GLY A 422 0.48 -26.42 -14.29
N THR A 423 0.03 -25.46 -13.49
CA THR A 423 -1.32 -25.49 -12.89
C THR A 423 -2.22 -24.46 -13.55
N LEU A 424 -3.43 -24.88 -13.91
CA LEU A 424 -4.48 -24.03 -14.46
C LEU A 424 -5.69 -23.99 -13.52
N PRO A 425 -6.49 -22.92 -13.54
CA PRO A 425 -7.76 -22.89 -12.82
C PRO A 425 -8.66 -24.06 -13.23
N SER A 426 -9.28 -24.72 -12.25
CA SER A 426 -10.16 -25.85 -12.54
C SER A 426 -11.51 -25.39 -13.11
N GLY A 427 -12.22 -26.29 -13.79
CA GLY A 427 -13.60 -26.01 -14.20
C GLY A 427 -14.54 -25.72 -13.03
N MET A 428 -14.29 -26.32 -11.86
CA MET A 428 -15.03 -26.02 -10.62
C MET A 428 -14.81 -24.57 -10.18
N TRP A 429 -13.55 -24.10 -10.19
CA TRP A 429 -13.22 -22.72 -9.88
C TRP A 429 -13.92 -21.75 -10.84
N TRP A 430 -13.89 -22.05 -12.15
CA TRP A 430 -14.54 -21.21 -13.15
C TRP A 430 -16.06 -21.11 -12.91
N ARG A 431 -16.74 -22.23 -12.64
CA ARG A 431 -18.17 -22.24 -12.31
C ARG A 431 -18.49 -21.49 -11.03
N GLN A 432 -17.66 -21.61 -9.99
CA GLN A 432 -17.83 -20.83 -8.76
C GLN A 432 -17.73 -19.33 -9.03
N LEU A 433 -16.72 -18.90 -9.79
CA LEU A 433 -16.56 -17.51 -10.20
C LEU A 433 -17.80 -17.00 -10.97
N GLN A 434 -18.39 -17.82 -11.85
CA GLN A 434 -19.60 -17.43 -12.57
C GLN A 434 -20.84 -17.34 -11.66
N ARG A 435 -21.00 -18.23 -10.67
CA ARG A 435 -22.09 -18.10 -9.69
C ARG A 435 -21.98 -16.81 -8.88
N ASP A 436 -20.78 -16.44 -8.47
CA ASP A 436 -20.54 -15.18 -7.76
C ASP A 436 -20.88 -13.96 -8.64
N ARG A 437 -20.55 -14.01 -9.93
CA ARG A 437 -20.93 -12.98 -10.92
C ARG A 437 -22.44 -12.90 -11.13
N ILE A 438 -23.13 -14.04 -11.28
CA ILE A 438 -24.59 -14.10 -11.38
C ILE A 438 -25.23 -13.45 -10.15
N ARG A 439 -24.78 -13.80 -8.95
CA ARG A 439 -25.29 -13.23 -7.69
C ARG A 439 -25.13 -11.70 -7.67
N ALA A 440 -23.94 -11.20 -8.00
CA ALA A 440 -23.65 -9.77 -7.97
C ALA A 440 -24.44 -9.00 -9.05
N GLU A 441 -24.52 -9.53 -10.27
CA GLU A 441 -25.28 -8.92 -11.37
C GLU A 441 -26.78 -8.89 -11.05
N LEU A 442 -27.32 -10.01 -10.57
CA LEU A 442 -28.73 -10.11 -10.23
C LEU A 442 -29.12 -9.16 -9.12
N GLN A 443 -28.33 -9.08 -8.04
CA GLN A 443 -28.59 -8.14 -6.96
C GLN A 443 -28.61 -6.69 -7.48
N ARG A 444 -27.64 -6.32 -8.32
CA ARG A 444 -27.59 -4.98 -8.93
C ARG A 444 -28.80 -4.70 -9.81
N SER A 445 -29.15 -5.62 -10.70
CA SER A 445 -30.33 -5.49 -11.59
C SER A 445 -31.62 -5.37 -10.79
N LEU A 446 -31.75 -6.10 -9.67
CA LEU A 446 -32.91 -6.00 -8.79
C LEU A 446 -33.00 -4.62 -8.13
N ASP A 447 -31.91 -4.13 -7.57
CA ASP A 447 -31.88 -2.81 -6.91
C ASP A 447 -32.11 -1.66 -7.92
N ASP A 448 -31.53 -1.75 -9.12
CA ASP A 448 -31.75 -0.76 -10.18
C ASP A 448 -33.16 -0.86 -10.79
N GLY A 449 -33.73 -2.07 -10.86
CA GLY A 449 -35.12 -2.28 -11.24
C GLY A 449 -36.09 -1.55 -10.31
N TRP A 450 -35.83 -1.56 -8.99
CA TRP A 450 -36.65 -0.83 -8.02
C TRP A 450 -36.53 0.68 -8.21
N LYS A 451 -35.31 1.20 -8.37
CA LYS A 451 -35.09 2.63 -8.63
C LYS A 451 -35.82 3.07 -9.89
N THR A 452 -35.71 2.28 -10.96
CA THR A 452 -36.38 2.58 -12.23
C THR A 452 -37.91 2.57 -12.08
N ALA A 453 -38.45 1.64 -11.28
CA ALA A 453 -39.89 1.52 -11.07
C ALA A 453 -40.47 2.63 -10.17
N PHE A 454 -39.72 3.07 -9.16
CA PHE A 454 -40.29 3.86 -8.05
C PHE A 454 -39.54 5.14 -7.67
N CYS A 455 -38.32 5.35 -8.16
CA CYS A 455 -37.56 6.57 -7.93
C CYS A 455 -37.61 7.46 -9.18
N ASN A 456 -38.69 8.24 -9.29
CA ASN A 456 -38.77 9.35 -10.23
C ASN A 456 -38.33 10.67 -9.56
N GLU A 457 -38.09 11.71 -10.36
CA GLU A 457 -37.74 13.04 -9.82
C GLU A 457 -38.94 13.74 -9.14
N SER A 458 -40.17 13.36 -9.54
CA SER A 458 -41.42 13.93 -9.06
C SER A 458 -42.10 13.03 -8.03
N VAL A 459 -41.71 13.16 -6.78
CA VAL A 459 -42.37 12.48 -5.65
C VAL A 459 -43.50 13.34 -5.10
N SER A 460 -44.74 12.86 -5.22
CA SER A 460 -45.93 13.64 -4.88
C SER A 460 -46.43 13.38 -3.46
N SER A 461 -46.20 12.19 -2.92
CA SER A 461 -46.65 11.76 -1.59
C SER A 461 -45.52 11.18 -0.72
N ILE A 462 -45.76 11.07 0.59
CA ILE A 462 -44.81 10.43 1.52
C ILE A 462 -44.69 8.92 1.27
N GLU A 463 -45.75 8.25 0.83
CA GLU A 463 -45.69 6.84 0.41
C GLU A 463 -44.74 6.62 -0.78
N GLU A 464 -44.81 7.48 -1.81
CA GLU A 464 -43.88 7.43 -2.94
C GLU A 464 -42.44 7.73 -2.51
N ALA A 465 -42.27 8.73 -1.63
CA ALA A 465 -40.96 9.08 -1.08
C ALA A 465 -40.35 7.90 -0.32
N ALA A 466 -41.14 7.25 0.54
CA ALA A 466 -40.72 6.12 1.34
C ALA A 466 -40.39 4.89 0.49
N ARG A 467 -41.20 4.64 -0.55
CA ARG A 467 -40.94 3.57 -1.52
C ARG A 467 -39.61 3.79 -2.24
N CYS A 468 -39.34 5.01 -2.72
CA CYS A 468 -38.04 5.32 -3.32
C CYS A 468 -36.90 5.22 -2.30
N ALA A 469 -37.09 5.73 -1.08
CA ALA A 469 -36.10 5.70 0.00
C ALA A 469 -35.64 4.28 0.36
N ARG A 470 -36.51 3.27 0.19
CA ARG A 470 -36.16 1.85 0.39
C ARG A 470 -34.96 1.41 -0.45
N ALA A 471 -34.76 2.01 -1.62
CA ALA A 471 -33.62 1.75 -2.51
C ALA A 471 -32.27 2.19 -1.94
N ARG A 472 -32.27 3.08 -0.93
CA ARG A 472 -31.07 3.72 -0.37
C ARG A 472 -30.15 4.32 -1.45
N SER A 473 -30.76 4.96 -2.45
CA SER A 473 -30.04 5.66 -3.51
C SER A 473 -29.10 6.71 -2.94
N ASN A 474 -27.89 6.81 -3.50
CA ASN A 474 -26.93 7.85 -3.16
C ASN A 474 -26.49 8.57 -4.46
N PRO A 475 -26.77 9.88 -4.62
CA PRO A 475 -27.50 10.75 -3.69
C PRO A 475 -29.01 10.45 -3.64
N VAL A 476 -29.65 10.77 -2.51
CA VAL A 476 -31.11 10.71 -2.37
C VAL A 476 -31.75 11.90 -3.12
N PRO A 477 -32.80 11.68 -3.94
CA PRO A 477 -33.50 12.77 -4.62
C PRO A 477 -34.01 13.85 -3.65
N ALA A 478 -33.88 15.12 -4.03
CA ALA A 478 -34.28 16.25 -3.17
C ALA A 478 -35.76 16.21 -2.78
N ALA A 479 -36.65 15.78 -3.69
CA ALA A 479 -38.08 15.62 -3.42
C ALA A 479 -38.36 14.57 -2.34
N VAL A 480 -37.61 13.46 -2.31
CA VAL A 480 -37.70 12.45 -1.25
C VAL A 480 -37.31 13.06 0.09
N ARG A 481 -36.17 13.77 0.14
CA ARG A 481 -35.71 14.45 1.37
C ARG A 481 -36.72 15.48 1.87
N ALA A 482 -37.34 16.25 0.97
CA ALA A 482 -38.37 17.22 1.33
C ALA A 482 -39.59 16.55 1.98
N ARG A 483 -40.14 15.49 1.38
CA ARG A 483 -41.29 14.76 1.94
C ARG A 483 -40.99 14.09 3.28
N VAL A 484 -39.79 13.51 3.43
CA VAL A 484 -39.36 12.94 4.71
C VAL A 484 -39.23 14.05 5.77
N GLY A 485 -38.64 15.19 5.41
CA GLY A 485 -38.55 16.35 6.29
C GLY A 485 -39.91 16.88 6.72
N GLU A 486 -40.89 16.94 5.81
CA GLU A 486 -42.28 17.32 6.13
C GLU A 486 -42.97 16.35 7.10
N LEU A 487 -42.81 15.03 6.89
CA LEU A 487 -43.42 14.03 7.76
C LEU A 487 -42.83 14.09 9.16
N PHE A 488 -41.51 14.00 9.30
CA PHE A 488 -40.86 13.88 10.61
C PHE A 488 -40.63 15.24 11.28
N GLY A 489 -40.49 16.32 10.50
CA GLY A 489 -40.06 17.62 11.01
C GLY A 489 -38.58 17.65 11.41
N ASP A 490 -37.83 16.57 11.16
CA ASP A 490 -36.44 16.35 11.54
C ASP A 490 -35.49 16.40 10.32
N ASP A 491 -34.20 16.20 10.55
CA ASP A 491 -33.19 16.06 9.50
C ASP A 491 -33.48 14.81 8.64
N PRO A 492 -33.89 14.99 7.36
CA PRO A 492 -34.31 13.89 6.52
C PRO A 492 -33.18 12.90 6.22
N ASP A 493 -31.94 13.37 6.17
CA ASP A 493 -30.79 12.50 5.89
C ASP A 493 -30.53 11.56 7.07
N ARG A 494 -30.77 12.02 8.30
CA ARG A 494 -30.70 11.16 9.50
C ARG A 494 -31.81 10.11 9.53
N VAL A 495 -33.03 10.49 9.17
CA VAL A 495 -34.16 9.56 9.09
C VAL A 495 -33.89 8.48 8.03
N LEU A 496 -33.43 8.88 6.85
CA LEU A 496 -33.15 7.97 5.74
C LEU A 496 -31.96 7.03 5.99
N ALA A 497 -31.03 7.44 6.86
CA ALA A 497 -29.90 6.61 7.28
C ALA A 497 -30.29 5.52 8.28
N LEU A 498 -31.49 5.57 8.89
CA LEU A 498 -31.89 4.62 9.92
C LEU A 498 -31.92 3.18 9.39
N PRO A 499 -31.48 2.20 10.19
CA PRO A 499 -31.63 0.80 9.85
C PRO A 499 -33.11 0.44 9.75
N ARG A 500 -33.47 -0.33 8.72
CA ARG A 500 -34.83 -0.88 8.62
C ARG A 500 -35.09 -1.78 9.84
N PRO A 501 -36.20 -1.61 10.56
CA PRO A 501 -36.54 -2.50 11.66
C PRO A 501 -36.72 -3.91 11.12
N GLY A 502 -36.16 -4.90 11.82
CA GLY A 502 -36.48 -6.30 11.55
C GLY A 502 -37.97 -6.51 11.74
N GLU A 503 -38.61 -7.14 10.77
CA GLU A 503 -40.02 -7.49 10.81
C GLU A 503 -40.18 -8.68 11.76
N ALA A 504 -40.40 -8.42 13.05
CA ALA A 504 -40.89 -9.44 13.95
C ALA A 504 -42.39 -9.62 13.69
N ILE A 505 -42.80 -10.81 13.28
CA ILE A 505 -44.20 -11.22 13.31
C ILE A 505 -44.53 -11.39 14.80
N HIS A 506 -45.35 -10.49 15.34
CA HIS A 506 -46.00 -10.69 16.64
C HIS A 506 -47.33 -11.39 16.45
#